data_AF-A0A7K3GKJ1-F1
#
_entry.id   AF-A0A7K3GKJ1-F1
#
_cell.length_a   1.000
_cell.length_b   1.000
_cell.length_c   1.000
_cell.angle_alpha   90.00
_cell.angle_beta   90.00
_cell.angle_gamma   90.00
#
_symmetry.space_group_name_H-M   'P 1'
#
loop_
_entity.id
_entity.type
_entity.pdbx_description
1 polymer ?
#
loop_
_entity_poly.entity_id
_entity_poly.type
_entity_poly.pdbx_seq_one_letter_code
_entity_poly.pdbx_strand_id
1 'polypeptide(L)'
;MTSTPTPPSTPSPTTASWEELVTAALLGTDRRTPPGSEPGPGAPAALLDAAAAETVRRRAGLRPARAARRPDPAPEDPRPPLPAAAARRLTMLLADRPGAAAGGRRGTAPDLMELLPQWLATANTRGFAAPPETLPALLDAARGRTDLRPAALRFAGPRALWLARLNPDWRFALRATPGGGTALPGPGAADRVRRLWDEGLFAERVALLAALRARDPAGARGLLASTWATERAEDRLMFLDSLRTGLAPADEPFLEQALADRSRNVRATAAELLSALPDSALAARMAARAVTCVSLDRAPDHPAIAVEAPHECDAGMERDGVVAKPPGGRGERSWWFGQLVEAAPLATWPARLGGRGPEEIVALPVADGWRGELHAA
;
A
#
# COMPACT_ATOMS: atom_id res chain seq x y z
N MET A 1 30.26 -76.24 -40.16
CA MET A 1 30.04 -75.79 -38.77
C MET A 1 31.38 -75.44 -38.18
N THR A 2 31.71 -74.15 -38.11
CA THR A 2 32.87 -73.62 -37.40
C THR A 2 32.52 -72.19 -37.03
N SER A 3 31.85 -72.04 -35.89
CA SER A 3 31.48 -70.74 -35.32
C SER A 3 32.71 -70.16 -34.61
N THR A 4 33.14 -68.98 -35.04
CA THR A 4 34.15 -68.16 -34.37
C THR A 4 33.58 -67.61 -33.06
N PRO A 5 34.27 -67.68 -31.92
CA PRO A 5 33.75 -67.13 -30.67
C PRO A 5 33.85 -65.60 -30.66
N THR A 6 32.71 -64.95 -30.39
CA THR A 6 32.61 -63.52 -30.10
C THR A 6 33.40 -63.19 -28.81
N PRO A 7 34.22 -62.13 -28.77
CA PRO A 7 34.92 -61.73 -27.54
C PRO A 7 33.91 -61.24 -26.49
N PRO A 8 34.22 -61.38 -25.19
CA PRO A 8 33.33 -60.93 -24.12
C PRO A 8 33.18 -59.41 -24.16
N SER A 9 31.93 -58.94 -24.22
CA SER A 9 31.56 -57.55 -24.05
C SER A 9 32.06 -57.05 -22.69
N THR A 10 32.97 -56.08 -22.71
CA THR A 10 33.41 -55.37 -21.51
C THR A 10 32.20 -54.62 -20.93
N PRO A 11 31.85 -54.79 -19.64
CA PRO A 11 30.76 -54.03 -19.05
C PRO A 11 31.10 -52.54 -19.14
N SER A 12 30.21 -51.76 -19.76
CA SER A 12 30.31 -50.30 -19.75
C SER A 12 30.28 -49.84 -18.28
N PRO A 13 31.17 -48.92 -17.85
CA PRO A 13 31.16 -48.45 -16.47
C PRO A 13 29.79 -47.83 -16.18
N THR A 14 29.06 -48.41 -15.24
CA THR A 14 27.79 -47.89 -14.75
C THR A 14 28.04 -46.49 -14.22
N THR A 15 27.65 -45.49 -15.02
CA THR A 15 27.84 -44.07 -14.68
C THR A 15 27.07 -43.76 -13.40
N ALA A 16 27.78 -43.50 -12.30
CA ALA A 16 27.20 -42.98 -11.07
C ALA A 16 26.44 -41.67 -11.38
N SER A 17 25.22 -41.53 -10.87
CA SER A 17 24.53 -40.25 -10.99
C SER A 17 25.26 -39.18 -10.15
N TRP A 18 25.26 -37.92 -10.58
CA TRP A 18 25.90 -36.83 -9.80
C TRP A 18 25.39 -36.76 -8.35
N GLU A 19 24.12 -37.08 -8.14
CA GLU A 19 23.50 -37.14 -6.81
C GLU A 19 24.11 -38.25 -5.94
N GLU A 20 24.46 -39.40 -6.51
CA GLU A 20 25.17 -40.47 -5.79
C GLU A 20 26.57 -40.05 -5.38
N LEU A 21 27.31 -39.35 -6.23
CA LEU A 21 28.65 -38.83 -5.92
C LEU A 21 28.59 -37.77 -4.80
N VAL A 22 27.62 -36.86 -4.85
CA VAL A 22 27.39 -35.86 -3.80
C VAL A 22 27.01 -36.54 -2.49
N THR A 23 26.16 -37.56 -2.54
CA THR A 23 25.72 -38.28 -1.34
C THR A 23 26.88 -39.06 -0.70
N ALA A 24 27.75 -39.69 -1.51
CA ALA A 24 28.96 -40.34 -1.03
C ALA A 24 29.95 -39.35 -0.40
N ALA A 25 30.09 -38.15 -0.99
CA ALA A 25 30.94 -37.09 -0.43
C ALA A 25 30.43 -36.59 0.94
N LEU A 26 29.11 -36.41 1.09
CA LEU A 26 28.50 -35.89 2.32
C LEU A 26 28.47 -36.92 3.46
N LEU A 27 28.28 -38.21 3.14
CA LEU A 27 28.24 -39.28 4.13
C LEU A 27 29.63 -39.83 4.48
N GLY A 28 30.63 -39.56 3.65
CA GLY A 28 31.98 -40.10 3.75
C GLY A 28 32.13 -41.43 2.98
N THR A 29 33.26 -41.59 2.30
CA THR A 29 33.53 -42.76 1.43
C THR A 29 33.61 -44.09 2.16
N ASP A 30 33.84 -44.06 3.47
CA ASP A 30 33.83 -45.25 4.34
C ASP A 30 32.42 -45.77 4.60
N ARG A 31 31.42 -44.87 4.66
CA ARG A 31 30.01 -45.21 4.88
C ARG A 31 29.27 -45.45 3.59
N ARG A 32 29.68 -44.77 2.51
CA ARG A 32 29.10 -44.92 1.18
C ARG A 32 30.18 -44.87 0.12
N THR A 33 30.62 -46.05 -0.30
CA THR A 33 31.63 -46.22 -1.34
C THR A 33 31.07 -45.78 -2.70
N PRO A 34 31.80 -44.95 -3.47
CA PRO A 34 31.34 -44.51 -4.78
C PRO A 34 31.21 -45.67 -5.77
N PRO A 35 30.24 -45.64 -6.70
CA PRO A 35 30.03 -46.72 -7.66
C PRO A 35 31.29 -46.97 -8.50
N GLY A 36 31.69 -48.24 -8.65
CA GLY A 36 32.88 -48.62 -9.41
C GLY A 36 34.21 -48.54 -8.64
N SER A 37 34.16 -48.36 -7.32
CA SER A 37 35.34 -48.41 -6.44
C SER A 37 35.16 -49.42 -5.30
N GLU A 38 36.27 -49.99 -4.82
CA GLU A 38 36.30 -50.85 -3.65
C GLU A 38 36.42 -50.01 -2.36
N PRO A 39 35.81 -50.44 -1.24
CA PRO A 39 35.98 -49.77 0.05
C PRO A 39 37.45 -49.76 0.49
N GLY A 40 37.97 -48.61 0.90
CA GLY A 40 39.34 -48.50 1.41
C GLY A 40 40.00 -47.15 1.12
N PRO A 41 41.32 -47.04 1.35
CA PRO A 41 42.07 -45.77 1.26
C PRO A 41 42.02 -45.10 -0.12
N GLY A 42 41.71 -45.84 -1.18
CA GLY A 42 41.56 -45.34 -2.55
C GLY A 42 40.18 -44.78 -2.88
N ALA A 43 39.15 -45.03 -2.06
CA ALA A 43 37.78 -44.59 -2.32
C ALA A 43 37.62 -43.06 -2.41
N PRO A 44 38.33 -42.23 -1.60
CA PRO A 44 38.33 -40.77 -1.77
C PRO A 44 38.87 -40.31 -3.13
N ALA A 45 39.95 -40.92 -3.62
CA ALA A 45 40.53 -40.56 -4.91
C ALA A 45 39.58 -40.97 -6.06
N ALA A 46 39.02 -42.18 -5.99
CA ALA A 46 38.05 -42.66 -6.97
C ALA A 46 36.78 -41.79 -7.01
N LEU A 47 36.32 -41.28 -5.87
CA LEU A 47 35.21 -40.31 -5.82
C LEU A 47 35.53 -39.03 -6.60
N LEU A 48 36.72 -38.48 -6.39
CA LEU A 48 37.17 -37.25 -7.04
C LEU A 48 37.36 -37.45 -8.55
N ASP A 49 37.91 -38.58 -8.97
CA ASP A 49 38.07 -38.93 -10.39
C ASP A 49 36.71 -39.08 -11.08
N ALA A 50 35.75 -39.77 -10.43
CA ALA A 50 34.40 -39.90 -10.94
C ALA A 50 33.67 -38.54 -11.04
N ALA A 51 33.84 -37.67 -10.03
CA ALA A 51 33.28 -36.32 -10.02
C ALA A 51 33.89 -35.42 -11.11
N ALA A 52 35.20 -35.54 -11.35
CA ALA A 52 35.89 -34.83 -12.43
C ALA A 52 35.37 -35.29 -13.80
N ALA A 53 35.26 -36.60 -14.03
CA ALA A 53 34.73 -37.17 -15.26
C ALA A 53 33.26 -36.76 -15.51
N GLU A 54 32.41 -36.79 -14.47
CA GLU A 54 31.02 -36.33 -14.52
C GLU A 54 30.93 -34.83 -14.83
N THR A 55 31.80 -34.01 -14.23
CA THR A 55 31.84 -32.57 -14.49
C THR A 55 32.21 -32.26 -15.94
N VAL A 56 33.23 -32.92 -16.48
CA VAL A 56 33.63 -32.77 -17.89
C VAL A 56 32.52 -33.23 -18.82
N ARG A 57 31.90 -34.38 -18.53
CA ARG A 57 30.79 -34.92 -19.33
C ARG A 57 29.55 -34.02 -19.30
N ARG A 58 29.18 -33.46 -18.15
CA ARG A 58 28.11 -32.47 -18.05
C ARG A 58 28.41 -31.24 -18.88
N ARG A 59 29.62 -30.69 -18.77
CA ARG A 59 30.04 -29.50 -19.55
C ARG A 59 30.08 -29.79 -21.05
N ALA A 60 30.60 -30.94 -21.47
CA ALA A 60 30.66 -31.36 -22.87
C ALA A 60 29.27 -31.70 -23.45
N GLY A 61 28.34 -32.14 -22.59
CA GLY A 61 26.95 -32.43 -22.93
C GLY A 61 26.01 -31.22 -22.90
N LEU A 62 26.48 -30.04 -22.49
CA LEU A 62 25.68 -28.81 -22.52
C LEU A 62 25.37 -28.44 -23.97
N ARG A 63 24.16 -28.77 -24.41
CA ARG A 63 23.62 -28.20 -25.65
C ARG A 63 23.14 -26.77 -25.35
N PRO A 64 23.55 -25.76 -26.13
CA PRO A 64 23.01 -24.43 -25.99
C PRO A 64 21.48 -24.50 -26.06
N ALA A 65 20.81 -24.01 -25.03
CA ALA A 65 19.37 -23.87 -25.08
C ALA A 65 19.02 -22.93 -26.23
N ARG A 66 17.91 -23.22 -26.93
CA ARG A 66 17.37 -22.28 -27.91
C ARG A 66 17.11 -20.96 -27.18
N ALA A 67 17.71 -19.88 -27.67
CA ALA A 67 17.52 -18.58 -27.07
C ALA A 67 16.03 -18.25 -26.98
N ALA A 68 15.57 -17.90 -25.78
CA ALA A 68 14.23 -17.38 -25.60
C ALA A 68 14.04 -16.12 -26.45
N ARG A 69 12.79 -15.81 -26.80
CA ARG A 69 12.46 -14.55 -27.47
C ARG A 69 12.96 -13.40 -26.59
N ARG A 70 13.71 -12.47 -27.19
CA ARG A 70 14.13 -11.25 -26.50
C ARG A 70 12.91 -10.45 -26.06
N PRO A 71 12.89 -9.87 -24.84
CA PRO A 71 11.84 -8.94 -24.46
C PRO A 71 11.74 -7.80 -25.47
N ASP A 72 10.53 -7.33 -25.72
CA ASP A 72 10.35 -6.12 -26.52
C ASP A 72 11.07 -4.94 -25.84
N PRO A 73 11.63 -3.97 -26.58
CA PRO A 73 12.35 -2.85 -25.99
C PRO A 73 11.52 -2.04 -24.98
N ALA A 74 12.17 -1.50 -23.96
CA ALA A 74 11.52 -0.56 -23.04
C ALA A 74 11.15 0.72 -23.80
N PRO A 75 9.94 1.29 -23.58
CA PRO A 75 9.58 2.57 -24.17
C PRO A 75 10.55 3.67 -23.72
N GLU A 76 10.75 4.67 -24.59
CA GLU A 76 11.50 5.86 -24.25
C GLU A 76 10.74 6.72 -23.24
N ASP A 77 11.49 7.37 -22.34
CA ASP A 77 10.95 8.36 -21.42
C ASP A 77 11.38 9.74 -21.92
N PRO A 78 10.46 10.60 -22.39
CA PRO A 78 10.81 11.89 -22.97
C PRO A 78 11.23 12.93 -21.93
N ARG A 79 11.11 12.61 -20.64
CA ARG A 79 11.46 13.52 -19.55
C ARG A 79 12.98 13.74 -19.46
N PRO A 80 13.43 14.93 -19.04
CA PRO A 80 14.86 15.20 -18.85
C PRO A 80 15.48 14.23 -17.84
N PRO A 81 16.74 13.79 -18.05
CA PRO A 81 17.42 12.92 -17.11
C PRO A 81 17.64 13.63 -15.77
N LEU A 82 17.61 12.86 -14.70
CA LEU A 82 17.86 13.37 -13.36
C LEU A 82 19.32 13.87 -13.23
N PRO A 83 19.58 15.06 -12.66
CA PRO A 83 20.94 15.53 -12.42
C PRO A 83 21.73 14.56 -11.54
N ALA A 84 23.02 14.36 -11.85
CA ALA A 84 23.86 13.35 -11.20
C ALA A 84 23.88 13.47 -9.66
N ALA A 85 23.84 14.69 -9.12
CA ALA A 85 23.81 14.92 -7.68
C ALA A 85 22.47 14.51 -7.04
N ALA A 86 21.36 14.58 -7.77
CA ALA A 86 20.06 14.11 -7.31
C ALA A 86 19.95 12.58 -7.43
N ALA A 87 20.51 11.99 -8.49
CA ALA A 87 20.59 10.53 -8.64
C ALA A 87 21.36 9.87 -7.49
N ARG A 88 22.53 10.42 -7.11
CA ARG A 88 23.29 9.92 -5.95
C ARG A 88 22.49 9.96 -4.66
N ARG A 89 21.72 11.03 -4.43
CA ARG A 89 20.86 11.15 -3.24
C ARG A 89 19.73 10.12 -3.24
N LEU A 90 19.08 9.91 -4.39
CA LEU A 90 18.08 8.86 -4.53
C LEU A 90 18.65 7.48 -4.19
N THR A 91 19.84 7.15 -4.71
CA THR A 91 20.49 5.87 -4.41
C THR A 91 20.76 5.70 -2.91
N MET A 92 21.23 6.75 -2.22
CA MET A 92 21.42 6.70 -0.76
C MET A 92 20.11 6.47 -0.01
N LEU A 93 19.03 7.17 -0.39
CA LEU A 93 17.72 6.96 0.20
C LEU A 93 17.27 5.49 0.02
N LEU A 94 17.35 4.96 -1.20
CA LEU A 94 16.89 3.60 -1.52
C LEU A 94 17.78 2.48 -0.95
N ALA A 95 19.01 2.78 -0.55
CA ALA A 95 19.94 1.81 0.04
C ALA A 95 19.61 1.51 1.51
N ASP A 96 18.98 2.45 2.22
CA ASP A 96 18.63 2.30 3.64
C ASP A 96 17.28 1.57 3.77
N ARG A 97 17.33 0.23 3.69
CA ARG A 97 16.15 -0.62 3.80
C ARG A 97 15.89 -1.02 5.26
N PRO A 98 14.72 -0.71 5.84
CA PRO A 98 14.35 -1.29 7.12
C PRO A 98 14.13 -2.80 6.94
N GLY A 99 15.02 -3.61 7.54
CA GLY A 99 14.85 -5.06 7.65
C GLY A 99 15.91 -5.95 6.99
N ALA A 100 16.95 -5.41 6.36
CA ALA A 100 18.05 -6.24 5.80
C ALA A 100 19.22 -6.48 6.78
N ALA A 101 19.30 -5.74 7.89
CA ALA A 101 20.29 -5.98 8.94
C ALA A 101 19.78 -7.04 9.92
N ALA A 102 19.95 -8.32 9.54
CA ALA A 102 20.02 -9.39 10.53
C ALA A 102 21.30 -9.19 11.36
N GLY A 103 21.17 -8.52 12.51
CA GLY A 103 22.20 -8.47 13.55
C GLY A 103 22.78 -7.09 13.82
N GLY A 104 22.40 -6.53 14.98
CA GLY A 104 23.29 -5.71 15.80
C GLY A 104 23.32 -4.20 15.52
N ARG A 105 22.70 -3.46 16.46
CA ARG A 105 22.73 -1.99 16.67
C ARG A 105 21.89 -1.19 15.68
N ARG A 106 20.64 -0.87 16.09
CA ARG A 106 19.98 0.38 15.68
C ARG A 106 20.91 1.52 16.11
N GLY A 107 21.68 2.06 15.17
CA GLY A 107 22.33 3.34 15.37
C GLY A 107 21.25 4.41 15.56
N THR A 108 21.59 5.48 16.27
CA THR A 108 20.79 6.70 16.44
C THR A 108 20.66 7.53 15.15
N ALA A 109 20.92 6.92 13.99
CA ALA A 109 20.83 7.58 12.70
C ALA A 109 19.36 7.67 12.28
N PRO A 110 18.88 8.83 11.82
CA PRO A 110 17.51 8.98 11.34
C PRO A 110 17.26 8.05 10.14
N ASP A 111 16.08 7.44 10.07
CA ASP A 111 15.65 6.65 8.91
C ASP A 111 15.53 7.59 7.70
N LEU A 112 16.54 7.56 6.84
CA LEU A 112 16.59 8.44 5.67
C LEU A 112 15.42 8.14 4.71
N MET A 113 14.79 6.97 4.83
CA MET A 113 13.63 6.61 4.01
C MET A 113 12.39 7.45 4.31
N GLU A 114 12.32 8.11 5.46
CA GLU A 114 11.26 9.08 5.76
C GLU A 114 11.30 10.31 4.85
N LEU A 115 12.47 10.63 4.24
CA LEU A 115 12.63 11.77 3.33
C LEU A 115 12.23 11.46 1.88
N LEU A 116 12.02 10.19 1.54
CA LEU A 116 11.69 9.75 0.18
C LEU A 116 10.36 10.32 -0.38
N PRO A 117 9.25 10.41 0.38
CA PRO A 117 8.04 11.08 -0.12
C PRO A 117 8.31 12.52 -0.60
N GLN A 118 9.02 13.32 0.21
CA GLN A 118 9.35 14.70 -0.12
C GLN A 118 10.30 14.79 -1.33
N TRP A 119 11.29 13.90 -1.38
CA TRP A 119 12.22 13.80 -2.51
C TRP A 119 11.48 13.48 -3.82
N LEU A 120 10.60 12.48 -3.80
CA LEU A 120 9.79 12.05 -4.96
C LEU A 120 8.84 13.15 -5.41
N ALA A 121 8.20 13.86 -4.47
CA ALA A 121 7.34 15.00 -4.80
C ALA A 121 8.12 16.10 -5.54
N THR A 122 9.34 16.39 -5.08
CA THR A 122 10.22 17.39 -5.70
C THR A 122 10.66 16.96 -7.10
N ALA A 123 11.10 15.71 -7.28
CA ALA A 123 11.53 15.19 -8.57
C ALA A 123 10.39 15.16 -9.60
N ASN A 124 9.19 14.77 -9.17
CA ASN A 124 7.99 14.76 -10.00
C ASN A 124 7.52 16.16 -10.39
N THR A 125 7.61 17.14 -9.49
CA THR A 125 7.27 18.55 -9.77
C THR A 125 8.19 19.14 -10.83
N ARG A 126 9.48 18.78 -10.81
CA ARG A 126 10.45 19.19 -11.83
C ARG A 126 10.42 18.33 -13.10
N GLY A 127 9.60 17.28 -13.13
CA GLY A 127 9.37 16.47 -14.32
C GLY A 127 10.57 15.61 -14.76
N PHE A 128 11.45 15.19 -13.86
CA PHE A 128 12.61 14.37 -14.22
C PHE A 128 12.26 12.90 -14.50
N ALA A 129 13.04 12.26 -15.37
CA ALA A 129 13.05 10.81 -15.57
C ALA A 129 13.88 10.10 -14.49
N ALA A 130 13.39 8.95 -14.03
CA ALA A 130 14.14 8.11 -13.11
C ALA A 130 15.36 7.46 -13.82
N PRO A 131 16.55 7.45 -13.17
CA PRO A 131 17.67 6.65 -13.66
C PRO A 131 17.28 5.17 -13.78
N PRO A 132 17.56 4.49 -14.91
CA PRO A 132 17.12 3.11 -15.13
C PRO A 132 17.58 2.12 -14.06
N GLU A 133 18.79 2.30 -13.56
CA GLU A 133 19.42 1.47 -12.54
C GLU A 133 18.77 1.57 -11.16
N THR A 134 18.01 2.63 -10.87
CA THR A 134 17.33 2.79 -9.57
C THR A 134 15.90 2.23 -9.56
N LEU A 135 15.36 1.86 -10.72
CA LEU A 135 13.98 1.39 -10.86
C LEU A 135 13.66 0.14 -10.01
N PRO A 136 14.50 -0.92 -9.95
CA PRO A 136 14.21 -2.08 -9.11
C PRO A 136 14.06 -1.70 -7.63
N ALA A 137 15.02 -0.94 -7.09
CA ALA A 137 15.01 -0.53 -5.69
C ALA A 137 13.82 0.39 -5.37
N LEU A 138 13.46 1.29 -6.30
CA LEU A 138 12.29 2.15 -6.17
C LEU A 138 10.98 1.34 -6.17
N LEU A 139 10.86 0.32 -7.02
CA LEU A 139 9.69 -0.56 -7.04
C LEU A 139 9.59 -1.42 -5.78
N ASP A 140 10.71 -1.88 -5.24
CA ASP A 140 10.73 -2.61 -3.96
C ASP A 140 10.33 -1.73 -2.78
N ALA A 141 10.79 -0.48 -2.73
CA ALA A 141 10.36 0.49 -1.72
C ALA A 141 8.84 0.74 -1.80
N ALA A 142 8.31 0.95 -3.01
CA ALA A 142 6.88 1.15 -3.24
C ALA A 142 6.04 -0.11 -2.97
N ARG A 143 6.61 -1.31 -3.11
CA ARG A 143 5.96 -2.57 -2.73
C ARG A 143 5.69 -2.60 -1.23
N GLY A 144 6.70 -2.26 -0.42
CA GLY A 144 6.63 -2.27 1.05
C GLY A 144 5.85 -1.10 1.68
N ARG A 145 5.66 0.00 0.95
CA ARG A 145 5.00 1.22 1.45
C ARG A 145 3.93 1.73 0.47
N THR A 146 2.67 1.41 0.78
CA THR A 146 1.53 1.72 -0.10
C THR A 146 1.32 3.22 -0.31
N ASP A 147 1.62 4.03 0.70
CA ASP A 147 1.60 5.51 0.67
C ASP A 147 2.55 6.09 -0.40
N LEU A 148 3.68 5.43 -0.65
CA LEU A 148 4.67 5.89 -1.63
C LEU A 148 4.33 5.55 -3.08
N ARG A 149 3.44 4.58 -3.31
CA ARG A 149 3.19 4.01 -4.65
C ARG A 149 2.82 5.05 -5.69
N PRO A 150 1.89 5.99 -5.45
CA PRO A 150 1.50 6.96 -6.48
C PRO A 150 2.68 7.84 -6.93
N ALA A 151 3.44 8.39 -5.97
CA ALA A 151 4.58 9.26 -6.25
C ALA A 151 5.75 8.50 -6.88
N ALA A 152 6.03 7.28 -6.40
CA ALA A 152 7.07 6.42 -6.93
C ALA A 152 6.80 6.01 -8.37
N LEU A 153 5.57 5.58 -8.69
CA LEU A 153 5.20 5.17 -10.06
C LEU A 153 5.18 6.33 -11.05
N ARG A 154 4.71 7.51 -10.62
CA ARG A 154 4.80 8.74 -11.43
C ARG A 154 6.26 9.07 -11.78
N PHE A 155 7.17 8.92 -10.83
CA PHE A 155 8.59 9.18 -11.07
C PHE A 155 9.24 8.09 -11.93
N ALA A 156 8.93 6.82 -11.66
CA ALA A 156 9.53 5.65 -12.30
C ALA A 156 9.23 5.54 -13.81
N GLY A 157 8.08 6.06 -14.26
CA GLY A 157 7.78 6.24 -15.68
C GLY A 157 7.54 4.95 -16.48
N PRO A 158 7.58 5.03 -17.83
CA PRO A 158 7.18 3.93 -18.70
C PRO A 158 8.10 2.71 -18.62
N ARG A 159 9.40 2.93 -18.33
CA ARG A 159 10.37 1.84 -18.15
C ARG A 159 10.06 0.98 -16.94
N ALA A 160 9.48 1.54 -15.88
CA ALA A 160 9.06 0.79 -14.72
C ALA A 160 7.85 -0.12 -15.01
N LEU A 161 6.90 0.34 -15.83
CA LEU A 161 5.79 -0.48 -16.31
C LEU A 161 6.28 -1.62 -17.21
N TRP A 162 7.25 -1.35 -18.08
CA TRP A 162 7.92 -2.39 -18.85
C TRP A 162 8.57 -3.43 -17.94
N LEU A 163 9.32 -2.99 -16.93
CA LEU A 163 10.01 -3.86 -15.99
C LEU A 163 9.04 -4.69 -15.13
N ALA A 164 7.92 -4.10 -14.71
CA ALA A 164 6.89 -4.75 -13.91
C ALA A 164 6.15 -5.89 -14.65
N ARG A 165 6.19 -5.93 -15.99
CA ARG A 165 5.69 -7.09 -16.76
C ARG A 165 6.60 -8.30 -16.68
N LEU A 166 7.88 -8.10 -16.35
CA LEU A 166 8.90 -9.14 -16.30
C LEU A 166 9.09 -9.72 -14.89
N ASN A 167 8.59 -9.05 -13.85
CA ASN A 167 8.73 -9.49 -12.46
C ASN A 167 7.36 -9.51 -11.73
N PRO A 168 6.88 -10.69 -11.27
CA PRO A 168 5.61 -10.83 -10.54
C PRO A 168 5.49 -9.93 -9.30
N ASP A 169 6.59 -9.67 -8.58
CA ASP A 169 6.59 -8.88 -7.33
C ASP A 169 6.22 -7.41 -7.55
N TRP A 170 6.37 -6.93 -8.79
CA TRP A 170 6.11 -5.54 -9.16
C TRP A 170 4.79 -5.34 -9.91
N ARG A 171 3.93 -6.37 -9.99
CA ARG A 171 2.60 -6.29 -10.65
C ARG A 171 1.68 -5.21 -10.09
N PHE A 172 1.94 -4.69 -8.89
CA PHE A 172 1.19 -3.54 -8.37
C PHE A 172 1.40 -2.28 -9.22
N ALA A 173 2.57 -2.11 -9.86
CA ALA A 173 2.88 -0.98 -10.72
C ALA A 173 1.98 -0.92 -11.97
N LEU A 174 1.64 -2.09 -12.51
CA LEU A 174 0.73 -2.23 -13.64
C LEU A 174 -0.72 -1.89 -13.28
N ARG A 175 -1.08 -2.00 -12.00
CA ARG A 175 -2.44 -1.77 -11.48
C ARG A 175 -2.66 -0.33 -11.01
N ALA A 176 -1.57 0.38 -10.69
CA ALA A 176 -1.61 1.67 -10.02
C ALA A 176 -1.25 2.85 -10.93
N THR A 177 -1.31 2.71 -12.27
CA THR A 177 -1.00 3.81 -13.20
C THR A 177 -2.20 4.77 -13.31
N PRO A 178 -2.15 5.99 -12.74
CA PRO A 178 -3.15 7.01 -13.02
C PRO A 178 -2.89 7.54 -14.43
N GLY A 179 -3.85 7.37 -15.34
CA GLY A 179 -3.68 7.78 -16.75
C GLY A 179 -3.28 6.66 -17.72
N GLY A 180 -3.15 5.40 -17.26
CA GLY A 180 -3.26 4.22 -18.13
C GLY A 180 -4.71 4.01 -18.55
N GLY A 181 -5.26 4.96 -19.29
CA GLY A 181 -6.69 5.06 -19.55
C GLY A 181 -7.24 3.89 -20.36
N THR A 182 -8.17 3.15 -19.75
CA THR A 182 -9.37 2.66 -20.45
C THR A 182 -10.40 3.77 -20.68
N ALA A 183 -10.05 5.04 -20.43
CA ALA A 183 -10.85 6.21 -20.75
C ALA A 183 -10.12 7.13 -21.76
N LEU A 184 -9.92 6.61 -22.98
CA LEU A 184 -9.92 7.47 -24.17
C LEU A 184 -11.38 7.88 -24.45
N PRO A 185 -11.69 9.17 -24.64
CA PRO A 185 -12.99 9.58 -25.13
C PRO A 185 -13.19 8.98 -26.54
N GLY A 186 -14.28 8.24 -26.70
CA GLY A 186 -14.65 7.58 -27.95
C GLY A 186 -15.94 6.78 -27.78
N PRO A 187 -16.59 6.37 -28.88
CA PRO A 187 -17.77 5.51 -28.81
C PRO A 187 -17.49 4.25 -27.97
N GLY A 188 -18.42 3.89 -27.08
CA GLY A 188 -18.32 2.69 -26.22
C GLY A 188 -17.47 2.84 -24.94
N ALA A 189 -17.07 4.05 -24.54
CA ALA A 189 -16.38 4.27 -23.27
C ALA A 189 -17.21 3.84 -22.05
N ALA A 190 -18.51 4.14 -22.03
CA ALA A 190 -19.43 3.74 -20.96
C ALA A 190 -19.52 2.21 -20.82
N ASP A 191 -19.50 1.47 -21.94
CA ASP A 191 -19.58 0.00 -21.90
C ASP A 191 -18.27 -0.64 -21.44
N ARG A 192 -17.12 -0.02 -21.74
CA ARG A 192 -15.82 -0.45 -21.19
C ARG A 192 -15.75 -0.19 -19.68
N VAL A 193 -16.25 0.94 -19.21
CA VAL A 193 -16.34 1.26 -17.77
C VAL A 193 -17.23 0.22 -17.07
N ARG A 194 -18.41 -0.09 -17.63
CA ARG A 194 -19.31 -1.11 -17.07
C ARG A 194 -18.67 -2.50 -17.03
N ARG A 195 -18.12 -2.98 -18.15
CA ARG A 195 -17.41 -4.28 -18.17
C ARG A 195 -16.27 -4.35 -17.16
N LEU A 196 -15.45 -3.29 -17.05
CA LEU A 196 -14.36 -3.27 -16.08
C LEU A 196 -14.87 -3.22 -14.62
N TRP A 197 -16.03 -2.61 -14.38
CA TRP A 197 -16.67 -2.62 -13.07
C TRP A 197 -17.24 -3.99 -12.70
N ASP A 198 -17.90 -4.65 -13.65
CA ASP A 198 -18.62 -5.90 -13.42
C ASP A 198 -17.69 -7.13 -13.42
N GLU A 199 -16.70 -7.15 -14.31
CA GLU A 199 -15.80 -8.30 -14.54
C GLU A 199 -14.39 -8.08 -13.96
N GLY A 200 -14.04 -6.83 -13.64
CA GLY A 200 -12.70 -6.46 -13.20
C GLY A 200 -12.36 -6.99 -11.81
N LEU A 201 -11.07 -7.23 -11.59
CA LEU A 201 -10.56 -7.55 -10.26
C LEU A 201 -10.79 -6.36 -9.33
N PHE A 202 -10.90 -6.63 -8.03
CA PHE A 202 -11.11 -5.61 -7.00
C PHE A 202 -10.18 -4.38 -7.13
N ALA A 203 -8.87 -4.62 -7.35
CA ALA A 203 -7.91 -3.53 -7.53
C ALA A 203 -8.16 -2.68 -8.79
N GLU A 204 -8.68 -3.30 -9.86
CA GLU A 204 -9.04 -2.60 -11.10
C GLU A 204 -10.31 -1.76 -10.91
N ARG A 205 -11.27 -2.27 -10.13
CA ARG A 205 -12.48 -1.54 -9.73
C ARG A 205 -12.16 -0.31 -8.87
N VAL A 206 -11.25 -0.43 -7.90
CA VAL A 206 -10.76 0.71 -7.10
C VAL A 206 -10.06 1.75 -7.97
N ALA A 207 -9.17 1.30 -8.87
CA ALA A 207 -8.46 2.20 -9.79
C ALA A 207 -9.43 2.91 -10.76
N LEU A 208 -10.45 2.19 -11.25
CA LEU A 208 -11.52 2.74 -12.07
C LEU A 208 -12.31 3.81 -11.31
N LEU A 209 -12.74 3.54 -10.08
CA LEU A 209 -13.44 4.52 -9.26
C LEU A 209 -12.59 5.75 -9.00
N ALA A 210 -11.31 5.59 -8.63
CA ALA A 210 -10.41 6.73 -8.42
C ALA A 210 -10.27 7.60 -9.70
N ALA A 211 -10.16 6.96 -10.87
CA ALA A 211 -10.09 7.66 -12.15
C ALA A 211 -11.41 8.38 -12.51
N LEU A 212 -12.56 7.75 -12.25
CA LEU A 212 -13.88 8.35 -12.45
C LEU A 212 -14.11 9.50 -11.49
N ARG A 213 -13.75 9.38 -10.20
CA ARG A 213 -13.88 10.46 -9.22
C ARG A 213 -13.16 11.74 -9.63
N ALA A 214 -12.02 11.64 -10.31
CA ALA A 214 -11.28 12.81 -10.79
C ALA A 214 -11.92 13.51 -12.02
N ARG A 215 -12.83 12.85 -12.75
CA ARG A 215 -13.36 13.33 -14.05
C ARG A 215 -14.88 13.48 -14.08
N ASP A 216 -15.57 12.51 -13.49
CA ASP A 216 -17.02 12.41 -13.36
C ASP A 216 -17.38 11.87 -11.96
N PRO A 217 -17.34 12.74 -10.93
CA PRO A 217 -17.77 12.42 -9.57
C PRO A 217 -19.17 11.77 -9.48
N ALA A 218 -20.10 12.21 -10.32
CA ALA A 218 -21.48 11.74 -10.33
C ALA A 218 -21.59 10.33 -10.90
N GLY A 219 -20.92 10.07 -12.03
CA GLY A 219 -20.84 8.74 -12.62
C GLY A 219 -20.16 7.73 -11.70
N ALA A 220 -19.08 8.12 -11.02
CA ALA A 220 -18.42 7.28 -10.02
C ALA A 220 -19.35 6.86 -8.88
N ARG A 221 -20.10 7.82 -8.31
CA ARG A 221 -21.09 7.57 -7.25
C ARG A 221 -22.24 6.71 -7.75
N GLY A 222 -22.76 6.96 -8.96
CA GLY A 222 -23.81 6.13 -9.56
C GLY A 222 -23.36 4.68 -9.77
N LEU A 223 -22.13 4.49 -10.23
CA LEU A 223 -21.54 3.16 -10.41
C LEU A 223 -21.39 2.42 -9.07
N LEU A 224 -20.85 3.09 -8.05
CA LEU A 224 -20.73 2.51 -6.71
C LEU A 224 -22.09 2.16 -6.10
N ALA A 225 -23.06 3.07 -6.19
CA ALA A 225 -24.40 2.84 -5.68
C ALA A 225 -25.09 1.63 -6.33
N SER A 226 -24.79 1.35 -7.61
CA SER A 226 -25.42 0.27 -8.36
C SER A 226 -25.11 -1.13 -7.84
N THR A 227 -23.95 -1.35 -7.22
CA THR A 227 -23.55 -2.67 -6.69
C THR A 227 -23.39 -2.68 -5.17
N TRP A 228 -23.58 -1.55 -4.49
CA TRP A 228 -23.35 -1.39 -3.05
C TRP A 228 -24.00 -2.48 -2.18
N ALA A 229 -25.23 -2.88 -2.48
CA ALA A 229 -25.95 -3.90 -1.71
C ALA A 229 -25.35 -5.30 -1.82
N THR A 230 -24.64 -5.60 -2.92
CA THR A 230 -24.05 -6.93 -3.19
C THR A 230 -22.58 -7.03 -2.78
N GLU A 231 -21.91 -5.90 -2.56
CA GLU A 231 -20.50 -5.89 -2.16
C GLU A 231 -20.28 -6.40 -0.73
N ARG A 232 -19.10 -6.99 -0.49
CA ARG A 232 -18.66 -7.39 0.85
C ARG A 232 -18.31 -6.17 1.69
N ALA A 233 -18.33 -6.33 3.02
CA ALA A 233 -18.05 -5.22 3.93
C ALA A 233 -16.64 -4.59 3.74
N GLU A 234 -15.63 -5.41 3.47
CA GLU A 234 -14.26 -4.95 3.22
C GLU A 234 -14.16 -4.17 1.91
N ASP A 235 -14.80 -4.67 0.84
CA ASP A 235 -14.81 -4.02 -0.46
C ASP A 235 -15.55 -2.67 -0.40
N ARG A 236 -16.69 -2.63 0.29
CA ARG A 236 -17.46 -1.42 0.55
C ARG A 236 -16.64 -0.35 1.25
N LEU A 237 -15.86 -0.73 2.27
CA LEU A 237 -14.99 0.20 2.98
C LEU A 237 -13.99 0.88 2.03
N MET A 238 -13.33 0.08 1.17
CA MET A 238 -12.33 0.58 0.24
C MET A 238 -12.92 1.42 -0.91
N PHE A 239 -14.11 1.05 -1.40
CA PHE A 239 -14.81 1.86 -2.39
C PHE A 239 -15.34 3.16 -1.81
N LEU A 240 -15.82 3.13 -0.56
CA LEU A 240 -16.25 4.32 0.18
C LEU A 240 -15.08 5.29 0.38
N ASP A 241 -13.90 4.78 0.75
CA ASP A 241 -12.68 5.58 0.92
C ASP A 241 -12.27 6.30 -0.38
N SER A 242 -12.61 5.75 -1.55
CA SER A 242 -12.35 6.38 -2.85
C SER A 242 -13.11 7.70 -3.04
N LEU A 243 -14.20 7.96 -2.31
CA LEU A 243 -14.95 9.22 -2.38
C LEU A 243 -14.19 10.42 -1.82
N ARG A 244 -13.14 10.22 -1.01
CA ARG A 244 -12.27 11.31 -0.51
C ARG A 244 -11.76 12.20 -1.64
N THR A 245 -11.45 11.60 -2.78
CA THR A 245 -11.06 12.35 -3.97
C THR A 245 -12.29 13.03 -4.56
N GLY A 246 -12.30 14.37 -4.58
CA GLY A 246 -13.39 15.15 -5.13
C GLY A 246 -14.68 15.10 -4.30
N LEU A 247 -14.57 14.82 -3.00
CA LEU A 247 -15.71 14.81 -2.06
C LEU A 247 -16.52 16.10 -2.19
N ALA A 248 -17.83 15.96 -2.40
CA ALA A 248 -18.71 17.09 -2.66
C ALA A 248 -20.08 16.91 -1.98
N PRO A 249 -20.87 17.98 -1.78
CA PRO A 249 -22.20 17.89 -1.16
C PRO A 249 -23.14 16.89 -1.85
N ALA A 250 -23.00 16.73 -3.17
CA ALA A 250 -23.78 15.75 -3.93
C ALA A 250 -23.55 14.30 -3.49
N ASP A 251 -22.45 13.98 -2.80
CA ASP A 251 -22.15 12.65 -2.28
C ASP A 251 -22.92 12.33 -0.98
N GLU A 252 -23.44 13.34 -0.29
CA GLU A 252 -24.12 13.22 1.01
C GLU A 252 -25.26 12.17 1.03
N PRO A 253 -26.20 12.11 0.08
CA PRO A 253 -27.29 11.12 0.15
C PRO A 253 -26.79 9.67 0.14
N PHE A 254 -25.68 9.41 -0.56
CA PHE A 254 -25.06 8.08 -0.59
C PHE A 254 -24.32 7.79 0.72
N LEU A 255 -23.63 8.79 1.28
CA LEU A 255 -22.92 8.63 2.56
C LEU A 255 -23.90 8.44 3.73
N GLU A 256 -25.03 9.14 3.76
CA GLU A 256 -26.12 8.92 4.74
C GLU A 256 -26.70 7.50 4.64
N GLN A 257 -26.77 6.92 3.45
CA GLN A 257 -27.11 5.51 3.28
C GLN A 257 -26.00 4.59 3.86
N ALA A 258 -24.73 4.90 3.59
CA ALA A 258 -23.60 4.14 4.12
C ALA A 258 -23.44 4.26 5.65
N LEU A 259 -23.95 5.34 6.25
CA LEU A 259 -24.01 5.53 7.70
C LEU A 259 -24.92 4.51 8.39
N ALA A 260 -25.87 3.92 7.66
CA ALA A 260 -26.73 2.83 8.14
C ALA A 260 -26.17 1.43 7.85
N ASP A 261 -24.92 1.30 7.40
CA ASP A 261 -24.33 0.01 7.04
C ASP A 261 -24.19 -0.94 8.24
N ARG A 262 -24.33 -2.25 8.02
CA ARG A 262 -24.09 -3.28 9.05
C ARG A 262 -22.65 -3.28 9.59
N SER A 263 -21.66 -2.91 8.78
CA SER A 263 -20.25 -2.89 9.16
C SER A 263 -19.89 -1.62 9.91
N ARG A 264 -19.34 -1.77 11.13
CA ARG A 264 -18.89 -0.64 11.95
C ARG A 264 -17.85 0.23 11.23
N ASN A 265 -16.91 -0.39 10.51
CA ASN A 265 -15.86 0.36 9.80
C ASN A 265 -16.42 1.17 8.64
N VAL A 266 -17.42 0.62 7.92
CA VAL A 266 -18.10 1.36 6.83
C VAL A 266 -18.86 2.55 7.39
N ARG A 267 -19.60 2.38 8.50
CA ARG A 267 -20.28 3.50 9.17
C ARG A 267 -19.31 4.58 9.64
N ALA A 268 -18.19 4.18 10.25
CA ALA A 268 -17.18 5.12 10.73
C ALA A 268 -16.58 5.95 9.58
N THR A 269 -16.21 5.32 8.46
CA THR A 269 -15.71 6.04 7.28
C THR A 269 -16.80 6.92 6.65
N ALA A 270 -18.06 6.49 6.62
CA ALA A 270 -19.16 7.32 6.14
C ALA A 270 -19.34 8.58 7.00
N ALA A 271 -19.32 8.42 8.32
CA ALA A 271 -19.39 9.53 9.28
C ALA A 271 -18.22 10.50 9.09
N GLU A 272 -16.99 10.01 8.96
CA GLU A 272 -15.80 10.83 8.73
C GLU A 272 -15.92 11.66 7.44
N LEU A 273 -16.37 11.04 6.33
CA LEU A 273 -16.59 11.74 5.07
C LEU A 273 -17.72 12.77 5.17
N LEU A 274 -18.78 12.48 5.90
CA LEU A 274 -19.87 13.42 6.15
C LEU A 274 -19.41 14.61 7.01
N SER A 275 -18.58 14.38 8.03
CA SER A 275 -18.01 15.45 8.87
C SER A 275 -17.08 16.38 8.07
N ALA A 276 -16.42 15.86 7.02
CA ALA A 276 -15.64 16.68 6.09
C ALA A 276 -16.49 17.56 5.15
N LEU A 277 -17.82 17.37 5.13
CA LEU A 277 -18.79 18.22 4.43
C LEU A 277 -19.47 19.15 5.46
N PRO A 278 -19.08 20.43 5.56
CA PRO A 278 -19.51 21.32 6.65
C PRO A 278 -21.02 21.59 6.64
N ASP A 279 -21.66 21.52 5.47
CA ASP A 279 -23.10 21.74 5.29
C ASP A 279 -23.92 20.45 5.36
N SER A 280 -23.30 19.30 5.67
CA SER A 280 -24.02 18.03 5.75
C SER A 280 -24.98 17.98 6.94
N ALA A 281 -26.03 17.18 6.81
CA ALA A 281 -26.98 16.93 7.88
C ALA A 281 -26.30 16.30 9.11
N LEU A 282 -25.29 15.45 8.92
CA LEU A 282 -24.49 14.91 10.02
C LEU A 282 -23.70 16.02 10.72
N ALA A 283 -23.02 16.88 9.97
CA ALA A 283 -22.26 17.99 10.52
C ALA A 283 -23.17 18.96 11.32
N ALA A 284 -24.39 19.22 10.85
CA ALA A 284 -25.40 19.99 11.59
C ALA A 284 -25.83 19.29 12.90
N ARG A 285 -26.02 17.97 12.88
CA ARG A 285 -26.33 17.18 14.09
C ARG A 285 -25.17 17.15 15.08
N MET A 286 -23.92 17.11 14.60
CA MET A 286 -22.72 17.18 15.42
C MET A 286 -22.55 18.57 16.04
N ALA A 287 -22.73 19.63 15.26
CA ALA A 287 -22.76 21.00 15.75
C ALA A 287 -23.78 21.19 16.87
N ALA A 288 -25.02 20.72 16.67
CA ALA A 288 -26.09 20.81 17.65
C ALA A 288 -25.74 20.13 18.99
N ARG A 289 -25.02 19.00 18.96
CA ARG A 289 -24.53 18.33 20.17
C ARG A 289 -23.30 19.02 20.77
N ALA A 290 -22.38 19.47 19.95
CA ALA A 290 -21.15 20.12 20.43
C ALA A 290 -21.44 21.45 21.14
N VAL A 291 -22.43 22.24 20.68
CA VAL A 291 -22.79 23.51 21.33
C VAL A 291 -23.52 23.32 22.66
N THR A 292 -24.11 22.15 22.96
CA THR A 292 -24.63 21.88 24.30
C THR A 292 -23.50 21.58 25.27
N CYS A 293 -22.40 21.00 24.79
CA CYS A 293 -21.22 20.71 25.60
C CYS A 293 -20.32 21.92 25.84
N VAL A 294 -20.20 22.82 24.88
CA VAL A 294 -19.29 23.97 24.97
C VAL A 294 -20.09 25.26 25.11
N SER A 295 -19.81 26.03 26.15
CA SER A 295 -20.47 27.30 26.42
C SER A 295 -19.46 28.38 26.83
N LEU A 296 -19.83 29.64 26.63
CA LEU A 296 -19.07 30.76 27.14
C LEU A 296 -19.64 31.17 28.50
N ASP A 297 -18.86 30.95 29.56
CA ASP A 297 -19.12 31.57 30.85
C ASP A 297 -18.74 33.06 30.76
N ARG A 298 -19.72 33.92 31.04
CA ARG A 298 -19.62 35.38 30.91
C ARG A 298 -19.40 36.04 32.27
N ALA A 299 -18.52 35.47 33.07
CA ALA A 299 -18.04 36.16 34.27
C ALA A 299 -17.52 37.56 33.87
N PRO A 300 -17.93 38.63 34.58
CA PRO A 300 -17.75 40.02 34.12
C PRO A 300 -16.32 40.42 33.77
N ASP A 301 -15.33 39.85 34.46
CA ASP A 301 -13.93 40.28 34.33
C ASP A 301 -13.08 39.37 33.44
N HIS A 302 -13.45 38.09 33.27
CA HIS A 302 -12.66 37.10 32.52
C HIS A 302 -13.57 36.04 31.88
N PRO A 303 -13.99 36.20 30.61
CA PRO A 303 -14.79 35.18 29.93
C PRO A 303 -13.98 33.89 29.76
N ALA A 304 -14.61 32.75 30.04
CA ALA A 304 -13.98 31.43 29.96
C ALA A 304 -14.88 30.43 29.23
N ILE A 305 -14.28 29.43 28.59
CA ILE A 305 -15.02 28.31 28.03
C ILE A 305 -15.32 27.32 29.14
N ALA A 306 -16.61 27.07 29.38
CA ALA A 306 -17.11 26.01 30.23
C ALA A 306 -17.50 24.80 29.36
N VAL A 307 -17.05 23.62 29.78
CA VAL A 307 -17.30 22.35 29.09
C VAL A 307 -18.13 21.43 29.98
N GLU A 308 -19.32 21.06 29.51
CA GLU A 308 -20.15 20.00 30.07
C GLU A 308 -20.15 18.80 29.11
N ALA A 309 -19.24 17.85 29.36
CA ALA A 309 -19.12 16.66 28.52
C ALA A 309 -20.39 15.78 28.61
N PRO A 310 -20.73 15.02 27.55
CA PRO A 310 -21.90 14.13 27.58
C PRO A 310 -21.85 13.13 28.74
N HIS A 311 -23.01 12.81 29.34
CA HIS A 311 -23.12 11.80 30.40
C HIS A 311 -23.23 10.38 29.86
N GLU A 312 -23.71 10.22 28.63
CA GLU A 312 -23.84 8.94 27.94
C GLU A 312 -23.62 9.11 26.44
N CYS A 313 -23.35 8.00 25.74
CA CYS A 313 -23.38 7.92 24.29
C CYS A 313 -24.71 7.27 23.88
N ASP A 314 -25.66 8.08 23.40
CA ASP A 314 -26.97 7.58 22.98
C ASP A 314 -26.93 6.86 21.62
N ALA A 315 -28.02 6.17 21.27
CA ALA A 315 -28.13 5.43 20.01
C ALA A 315 -28.05 6.34 18.76
N GLY A 316 -28.42 7.61 18.88
CA GLY A 316 -28.28 8.60 17.82
C GLY A 316 -26.83 9.01 17.60
N MET A 317 -26.04 9.15 18.66
CA MET A 317 -24.60 9.39 18.62
C MET A 317 -23.89 8.21 17.96
N GLU A 318 -24.22 6.97 18.37
CA GLU A 318 -23.64 5.77 17.75
C GLU A 318 -23.99 5.64 16.26
N ARG A 319 -25.23 5.99 15.89
CA ARG A 319 -25.65 6.05 14.48
C ARG A 319 -24.81 7.06 13.70
N ASP A 320 -24.56 8.24 14.28
CA ASP A 320 -23.79 9.31 13.65
C ASP A 320 -22.27 9.08 13.71
N GLY A 321 -21.81 7.87 14.09
CA GLY A 321 -20.41 7.47 14.02
C GLY A 321 -19.62 7.70 15.30
N VAL A 322 -20.24 8.19 16.38
CA VAL A 322 -19.57 8.30 17.68
C VAL A 322 -19.32 6.90 18.24
N VAL A 323 -18.06 6.61 18.55
CA VAL A 323 -17.67 5.34 19.14
C VAL A 323 -17.97 5.37 20.63
N ALA A 324 -18.84 4.47 21.11
CA ALA A 324 -19.20 4.41 22.52
C ALA A 324 -18.02 4.01 23.44
N LYS A 325 -17.22 3.00 23.05
CA LYS A 325 -16.15 2.48 23.90
C LYS A 325 -14.81 3.20 23.66
N PRO A 326 -14.22 3.88 24.67
CA PRO A 326 -12.93 4.54 24.51
C PRO A 326 -11.76 3.55 24.39
N PRO A 327 -10.62 3.99 23.83
CA PRO A 327 -9.35 3.27 23.96
C PRO A 327 -8.89 3.25 25.44
N GLY A 328 -8.03 2.28 25.78
CA GLY A 328 -7.54 2.12 27.15
C GLY A 328 -6.83 3.39 27.66
N GLY A 329 -7.14 3.79 28.90
CA GLY A 329 -6.54 4.96 29.55
C GLY A 329 -7.23 6.30 29.27
N ARG A 330 -8.29 6.34 28.46
CA ARG A 330 -9.10 7.55 28.23
C ARG A 330 -10.46 7.44 28.91
N GLY A 331 -10.89 8.51 29.57
CA GLY A 331 -12.22 8.59 30.19
C GLY A 331 -13.34 8.66 29.14
N GLU A 332 -14.47 8.01 29.42
CA GLU A 332 -15.61 7.92 28.50
C GLU A 332 -16.17 9.30 28.10
N ARG A 333 -16.40 10.17 29.09
CA ARG A 333 -16.92 11.54 28.88
C ARG A 333 -16.03 12.36 27.95
N SER A 334 -14.71 12.34 28.19
CA SER A 334 -13.73 13.03 27.36
C SER A 334 -13.64 12.45 25.95
N TRP A 335 -13.79 11.13 25.81
CA TRP A 335 -13.81 10.46 24.53
C TRP A 335 -15.02 10.81 23.66
N TRP A 336 -16.23 10.86 24.24
CA TRP A 336 -17.42 11.27 23.49
C TRP A 336 -17.37 12.76 23.17
N PHE A 337 -16.97 13.59 24.13
CA PHE A 337 -16.80 15.03 23.94
C PHE A 337 -15.87 15.35 22.77
N GLY A 338 -14.67 14.75 22.75
CA GLY A 338 -13.70 14.98 21.67
C GLY A 338 -14.26 14.65 20.29
N GLN A 339 -14.94 13.51 20.15
CA GLN A 339 -15.56 13.11 18.87
C GLN A 339 -16.66 14.08 18.40
N LEU A 340 -17.45 14.64 19.32
CA LEU A 340 -18.49 15.62 18.98
C LEU A 340 -17.89 16.95 18.52
N VAL A 341 -16.82 17.41 19.18
CA VAL A 341 -16.12 18.65 18.82
C VAL A 341 -15.38 18.49 17.50
N GLU A 342 -14.66 17.38 17.30
CA GLU A 342 -13.92 17.07 16.07
C GLU A 342 -14.84 16.99 14.84
N ALA A 343 -16.07 16.51 15.03
CA ALA A 343 -17.07 16.37 13.96
C ALA A 343 -17.93 17.63 13.74
N ALA A 344 -17.81 18.66 14.59
CA ALA A 344 -18.55 19.91 14.44
C ALA A 344 -17.82 20.88 13.49
N PRO A 345 -18.51 21.49 12.50
CA PRO A 345 -17.91 22.49 11.63
C PRO A 345 -17.34 23.67 12.42
N LEU A 346 -16.14 24.13 12.04
CA LEU A 346 -15.48 25.26 12.70
C LEU A 346 -16.32 26.55 12.70
N ALA A 347 -17.18 26.72 11.69
CA ALA A 347 -18.12 27.85 11.58
C ALA A 347 -19.15 27.92 12.72
N THR A 348 -19.32 26.83 13.49
CA THR A 348 -20.22 26.75 14.65
C THR A 348 -19.74 27.64 15.80
N TRP A 349 -18.42 27.75 15.99
CA TRP A 349 -17.84 28.30 17.21
C TRP A 349 -17.96 29.82 17.37
N PRO A 350 -17.77 30.67 16.34
CA PRO A 350 -17.90 32.12 16.48
C PRO A 350 -19.25 32.53 17.07
N ALA A 351 -20.36 32.02 16.53
CA ALA A 351 -21.69 32.34 17.04
C ALA A 351 -21.88 31.87 18.50
N ARG A 352 -21.40 30.66 18.82
CA ARG A 352 -21.52 30.09 20.16
C ARG A 352 -20.70 30.82 21.21
N LEU A 353 -19.53 31.34 20.84
CA LEU A 353 -18.54 31.95 21.74
C LEU A 353 -18.52 33.48 21.65
N GLY A 354 -19.65 34.09 21.32
CA GLY A 354 -19.85 35.54 21.44
C GLY A 354 -19.39 36.37 20.24
N GLY A 355 -19.39 35.79 19.04
CA GLY A 355 -18.98 36.46 17.80
C GLY A 355 -17.47 36.57 17.61
N ARG A 356 -16.69 35.86 18.44
CA ARG A 356 -15.22 35.93 18.46
C ARG A 356 -14.60 35.31 17.22
N GLY A 357 -13.47 35.87 16.82
CA GLY A 357 -12.61 35.30 15.78
C GLY A 357 -11.86 34.05 16.28
N PRO A 358 -11.27 33.24 15.37
CA PRO A 358 -10.56 32.01 15.75
C PRO A 358 -9.43 32.23 16.78
N GLU A 359 -8.61 33.27 16.61
CA GLU A 359 -7.51 33.58 17.55
C GLU A 359 -8.02 33.90 18.95
N GLU A 360 -9.11 34.67 19.04
CA GLU A 360 -9.73 35.03 20.30
C GLU A 360 -10.36 33.82 21.00
N ILE A 361 -10.96 32.91 20.22
CA ILE A 361 -11.54 31.66 20.74
C ILE A 361 -10.46 30.78 21.36
N VAL A 362 -9.35 30.57 20.65
CA VAL A 362 -8.24 29.72 21.14
C VAL A 362 -7.52 30.36 22.34
N ALA A 363 -7.54 31.70 22.44
CA ALA A 363 -6.96 32.40 23.59
C ALA A 363 -7.80 32.31 24.87
N LEU A 364 -9.09 31.93 24.79
CA LEU A 364 -9.94 31.86 25.97
C LEU A 364 -9.40 30.83 26.99
N PRO A 365 -9.46 31.15 28.30
CA PRO A 365 -9.26 30.13 29.32
C PRO A 365 -10.36 29.07 29.21
N VAL A 366 -9.99 27.81 29.43
CA VAL A 366 -10.93 26.68 29.46
C VAL A 366 -10.96 26.16 30.89
N ALA A 367 -12.15 26.09 31.48
CA ALA A 367 -12.35 25.67 32.85
C ALA A 367 -12.09 24.16 33.07
N ASP A 368 -11.94 23.78 34.34
CA ASP A 368 -12.00 22.39 34.85
C ASP A 368 -11.07 21.38 34.15
N GLY A 369 -9.93 21.85 33.62
CA GLY A 369 -8.92 20.99 32.99
C GLY A 369 -9.27 20.49 31.59
N TRP A 370 -10.35 20.96 30.98
CA TRP A 370 -10.80 20.53 29.65
C TRP A 370 -9.98 21.09 28.48
N ARG A 371 -9.07 22.04 28.75
CA ARG A 371 -8.24 22.69 27.72
C ARG A 371 -7.56 21.68 26.80
N GLY A 372 -6.96 20.62 27.37
CA GLY A 372 -6.23 19.63 26.58
C GLY A 372 -7.11 18.89 25.58
N GLU A 373 -8.29 18.47 25.99
CA GLU A 373 -9.23 17.73 25.12
C GLU A 373 -9.90 18.67 24.11
N LEU A 374 -10.32 19.88 24.52
CA LEU A 374 -10.98 20.84 23.63
C LEU A 374 -10.03 21.40 22.55
N HIS A 375 -8.74 21.58 22.85
CA HIS A 375 -7.78 22.09 21.86
C HIS A 375 -7.20 20.98 20.97
N ALA A 376 -7.30 19.71 21.39
CA ALA A 376 -6.85 18.57 20.61
C ALA A 376 -7.90 18.10 19.58
N ALA A 377 -9.18 18.26 19.93
CA ALA A 377 -10.30 18.14 19.01
C ALA A 377 -10.42 19.40 18.14
#